data_AF-A0A8J7VZ47-F1
#
_entry.id   AF-A0A8J7VZ47-F1
#
_cell.length_a   1.000
_cell.length_b   1.000
_cell.length_c   1.000
_cell.angle_alpha   90.00
_cell.angle_beta   90.00
_cell.angle_gamma   90.00
#
_symmetry.space_group_name_H-M   'P 1'
#
loop_
_entity.id
_entity.type
_entity.pdbx_description
1 polymer ?
#
loop_
_entity_poly.entity_id
_entity_poly.type
_entity_poly.pdbx_seq_one_letter_code
_entity_poly.pdbx_strand_id
1 'polypeptide(L)'
;MSRRLLDPLALLVFLAGLAVVGWIGLGYVGGNPLGAAVALLIGACYLAGAAELLRYRKASATLAQALADTRQTTSDLPAWLARLPAGLRHPVRLRIEGERAALPAPALTPYLVGLLVLLGMLGTL
;
A
#
# COMPACT_ATOMS: atom_id res chain seq x y z
N MET A 1 8.95 -20.33 6.72
CA MET A 1 9.25 -19.70 8.03
C MET A 1 9.50 -18.19 7.93
N SER A 2 10.06 -17.69 6.82
CA SER A 2 10.50 -16.27 6.67
C SER A 2 9.38 -15.21 6.62
N ARG A 3 8.15 -15.55 6.20
CA ARG A 3 7.04 -14.57 6.11
C ARG A 3 6.62 -13.99 7.47
N ARG A 4 6.64 -14.79 8.55
CA ARG A 4 6.22 -14.34 9.89
C ARG A 4 7.15 -13.30 10.53
N LEU A 5 8.42 -13.22 10.10
CA LEU A 5 9.40 -12.27 10.64
C LEU A 5 9.40 -10.93 9.90
N LEU A 6 8.95 -10.91 8.64
CA LEU A 6 8.86 -9.70 7.84
C LEU A 6 7.67 -8.82 8.28
N ASP A 7 6.59 -9.44 8.77
CA ASP A 7 5.41 -8.75 9.28
C ASP A 7 5.70 -7.83 10.49
N PRO A 8 6.36 -8.30 11.57
CA PRO A 8 6.68 -7.45 12.72
C PRO A 8 7.76 -6.42 12.40
N LEU A 9 8.72 -6.72 11.52
CA LEU A 9 9.72 -5.74 11.07
C LEU A 9 9.06 -4.58 10.34
N ALA A 10 8.16 -4.87 9.39
CA ALA A 10 7.41 -3.85 8.67
C ALA A 10 6.55 -2.99 9.60
N LEU A 11 5.93 -3.61 10.62
CA LEU A 11 5.18 -2.89 11.64
C LEU A 11 6.07 -1.99 12.49
N LEU A 12 7.24 -2.47 12.93
CA LEU A 12 8.22 -1.70 13.68
C LEU A 12 8.72 -0.49 12.89
N VAL A 13 9.06 -0.68 11.61
CA VAL A 13 9.48 0.41 10.71
C VAL A 13 8.34 1.43 10.54
N PHE A 14 7.10 0.97 10.43
CA PHE A 14 5.93 1.85 10.35
C PHE A 14 5.73 2.67 11.63
N LEU A 15 5.80 2.03 12.80
CA LEU A 15 5.65 2.70 14.09
C LEU A 15 6.79 3.69 14.34
N ALA A 16 8.03 3.34 13.96
CA ALA A 16 9.18 4.23 14.05
C ALA A 16 8.97 5.49 13.19
N GLY A 17 8.52 5.33 11.94
CA GLY A 17 8.19 6.46 11.08
C GLY A 17 7.07 7.34 11.64
N LEU A 18 5.99 6.73 12.14
CA LEU A 18 4.88 7.45 12.77
C LEU A 18 5.32 8.21 14.03
N ALA A 19 6.20 7.61 14.84
CA ALA A 19 6.74 8.25 16.03
C ALA A 19 7.56 9.50 15.68
N VAL A 20 8.38 9.45 14.62
CA VAL A 20 9.13 10.61 14.13
C VAL A 20 8.20 11.72 13.67
N VAL A 21 7.17 11.40 12.88
CA VAL A 21 6.18 12.40 12.43
C VAL A 21 5.43 13.01 13.62
N GLY A 22 5.03 12.20 14.59
CA GLY A 22 4.36 12.67 15.81
C GLY A 22 5.26 13.57 16.67
N TRP A 23 6.53 13.22 16.82
CA TRP A 23 7.51 14.02 17.54
C TRP A 23 7.72 15.38 16.90
N ILE A 24 7.92 15.42 15.58
CA ILE A 24 8.06 16.65 14.81
C ILE A 24 6.80 17.51 14.94
N GLY A 25 5.61 16.89 14.82
CA GLY A 25 4.33 17.57 15.00
C GLY A 25 4.21 18.24 16.37
N LEU A 26 4.54 17.53 17.46
CA LEU A 26 4.54 18.07 18.81
C LEU A 26 5.47 19.29 18.95
N GLY A 27 6.61 19.29 18.27
CA GLY A 27 7.55 20.42 18.27
C GLY A 27 6.99 21.71 17.67
N TYR A 28 5.96 21.64 16.82
CA TYR A 28 5.32 22.81 16.24
C TYR A 28 4.06 23.28 16.99
N VAL A 29 3.51 22.46 17.90
CA VAL A 29 2.32 22.80 18.69
C VAL A 29 2.66 23.95 19.64
N GLY A 30 2.14 25.15 19.33
CA GLY A 30 2.32 26.37 20.13
C GLY A 30 3.35 27.37 19.58
N GLY A 31 4.14 27.00 18.57
CA GLY A 31 5.14 27.88 17.96
C GLY A 31 4.76 28.39 16.57
N ASN A 32 4.48 27.47 15.64
CA ASN A 32 4.19 27.83 14.25
C ASN A 32 3.00 27.01 13.72
N PRO A 33 1.81 27.62 13.54
CA PRO A 33 0.61 26.91 13.11
C PRO A 33 0.74 26.32 11.70
N LEU A 34 1.54 26.95 10.83
CA LEU A 34 1.77 26.46 9.47
C LEU A 34 2.66 25.21 9.48
N GLY A 35 3.70 25.19 10.33
CA GLY A 35 4.52 23.99 10.55
C GLY A 35 3.71 22.81 11.09
N ALA A 36 2.81 23.07 12.03
CA ALA A 36 1.90 22.05 12.57
C ALA A 36 0.94 21.51 11.49
N ALA A 37 0.40 22.38 10.62
CA ALA A 37 -0.46 21.98 9.52
C ALA A 37 0.27 21.08 8.49
N VAL A 38 1.52 21.42 8.16
CA VAL A 38 2.36 20.59 7.26
C VAL A 38 2.68 19.24 7.90
N ALA A 39 3.03 19.21 9.19
CA ALA A 39 3.27 17.95 9.90
C ALA A 39 2.01 17.05 9.93
N LEU A 40 0.83 17.64 10.13
CA LEU A 40 -0.45 16.93 10.04
C LEU A 40 -0.71 16.36 8.64
N LEU A 41 -0.44 17.14 7.59
CA LEU A 41 -0.58 16.70 6.20
C LEU A 41 0.34 15.50 5.90
N ILE A 42 1.60 15.57 6.33
CA ILE A 42 2.55 14.46 6.18
C ILE A 42 2.04 13.22 6.92
N GLY A 43 1.56 13.37 8.16
CA GLY A 43 0.97 12.28 8.93
C GLY A 43 -0.24 11.64 8.23
N ALA A 44 -1.15 12.46 7.69
CA ALA A 44 -2.30 11.97 6.94
C ALA A 44 -1.89 11.19 5.68
N CYS A 45 -0.95 11.74 4.89
CA CYS A 45 -0.38 11.07 3.72
C CYS A 45 0.32 9.74 4.08
N TYR A 46 1.05 9.72 5.20
CA TYR A 46 1.73 8.53 5.71
C TYR A 46 0.73 7.41 6.05
N LEU A 47 -0.35 7.75 6.77
CA LEU A 47 -1.41 6.81 7.12
C LEU A 47 -2.17 6.32 5.88
N ALA A 48 -2.48 7.22 4.93
CA ALA A 48 -3.15 6.85 3.69
C ALA A 48 -2.32 5.86 2.86
N GLY A 49 -1.01 6.11 2.73
CA GLY A 49 -0.07 5.19 2.07
C GLY A 49 -0.02 3.83 2.75
N ALA A 50 0.02 3.79 4.10
CA ALA A 50 0.01 2.53 4.84
C ALA A 50 -1.29 1.74 4.67
N ALA A 51 -2.45 2.42 4.71
CA ALA A 51 -3.74 1.78 4.47
C ALA A 51 -3.82 1.15 3.08
N GLU A 52 -3.31 1.82 2.05
CA GLU A 52 -3.25 1.26 0.71
C GLU A 52 -2.30 0.06 0.62
N LEU A 53 -1.13 0.14 1.25
CA LEU A 53 -0.17 -0.95 1.27
C LEU A 53 -0.75 -2.20 1.95
N LEU A 54 -1.52 -2.03 3.03
CA LEU A 54 -2.24 -3.12 3.70
C LEU A 54 -3.28 -3.77 2.78
N ARG A 55 -4.08 -2.96 2.06
CA ARG A 55 -5.05 -3.48 1.07
C ARG A 55 -4.35 -4.27 -0.04
N TYR A 56 -3.25 -3.74 -0.57
CA TYR A 56 -2.47 -4.38 -1.62
C TYR A 56 -1.89 -5.72 -1.13
N ARG A 57 -1.26 -5.73 0.06
CA ARG A 57 -0.72 -6.95 0.67
C ARG A 57 -1.79 -8.02 0.87
N LYS A 58 -2.99 -7.65 1.32
CA LYS A 58 -4.12 -8.57 1.49
C LYS A 58 -4.53 -9.18 0.14
N ALA A 59 -4.68 -8.37 -0.89
CA ALA A 59 -5.03 -8.84 -2.24
C ALA A 59 -3.96 -9.80 -2.81
N SER A 60 -2.67 -9.45 -2.67
CA SER A 60 -1.57 -10.32 -3.10
C SER A 60 -1.49 -11.62 -2.31
N ALA A 61 -1.78 -11.60 -1.01
CA ALA A 61 -1.78 -12.81 -0.19
C ALA A 61 -2.90 -13.78 -0.60
N THR A 62 -4.11 -13.28 -0.84
CA THR A 62 -5.23 -14.09 -1.34
C THR A 62 -4.95 -14.67 -2.72
N LEU A 63 -4.34 -13.89 -3.62
CA LEU A 63 -3.90 -14.38 -4.93
C LEU A 63 -2.84 -15.49 -4.80
N ALA A 64 -1.85 -15.31 -3.93
CA ALA A 64 -0.80 -16.30 -3.68
C ALA A 64 -1.36 -17.60 -3.09
N GLN A 65 -2.38 -17.51 -2.22
CA GLN A 65 -3.10 -18.67 -1.69
C GLN A 65 -3.89 -19.38 -2.81
N ALA A 66 -4.68 -18.64 -3.58
CA ALA A 66 -5.45 -19.20 -4.69
C ALA A 66 -4.56 -19.92 -5.73
N LEU A 67 -3.37 -19.40 -6.01
CA LEU A 67 -2.36 -20.02 -6.89
C LEU A 67 -1.72 -21.28 -6.27
N ALA A 68 -1.51 -21.31 -4.95
CA ALA A 68 -0.99 -22.49 -4.27
C ALA A 68 -2.00 -23.66 -4.34
N ASP A 69 -3.30 -23.35 -4.21
CA ASP A 69 -4.38 -24.32 -4.28
C ASP A 69 -4.59 -24.89 -5.70
N THR A 70 -4.32 -24.11 -6.77
CA THR A 70 -4.46 -24.57 -8.17
C THR A 70 -3.48 -25.70 -8.54
N ARG A 71 -2.38 -25.87 -7.78
CA ARG A 71 -1.45 -26.99 -8.02
C ARG A 71 -2.10 -28.36 -7.82
N GLN A 72 -3.27 -28.41 -7.19
CA GLN A 72 -4.17 -29.55 -7.22
C GLN A 72 -5.22 -29.32 -8.32
N THR A 73 -4.86 -29.74 -9.55
CA THR A 73 -5.74 -30.00 -10.71
C THR A 73 -7.11 -29.31 -10.66
N THR A 74 -7.17 -28.06 -11.08
CA THR A 74 -8.46 -27.37 -11.28
C THR A 74 -8.80 -27.37 -12.77
N SER A 75 -9.81 -28.15 -13.14
CA SER A 75 -10.32 -28.25 -14.51
C SER A 75 -11.27 -27.10 -14.90
N ASP A 76 -11.68 -26.27 -13.92
CA ASP A 76 -12.70 -25.23 -14.08
C ASP A 76 -12.18 -23.82 -13.68
N LEU A 77 -11.85 -23.01 -14.69
CA LEU A 77 -11.29 -21.67 -14.54
C LEU A 77 -12.30 -20.66 -13.91
N PRO A 78 -13.57 -20.59 -14.34
CA PRO A 78 -14.60 -19.79 -13.67
C PRO A 78 -14.73 -20.03 -12.17
N ALA A 79 -14.76 -21.29 -11.73
CA ALA A 79 -14.86 -21.64 -10.32
C ALA A 79 -13.63 -21.22 -9.52
N TRP A 80 -12.44 -21.30 -10.13
CA TRP A 80 -11.21 -20.79 -9.53
C TRP A 80 -11.20 -19.26 -9.43
N LEU A 81 -11.59 -18.54 -10.48
CA LEU A 81 -11.68 -17.09 -10.51
C LEU A 81 -12.66 -16.54 -9.45
N ALA A 82 -13.74 -17.26 -9.15
CA ALA A 82 -14.69 -16.87 -8.11
C ALA A 82 -14.05 -16.75 -6.71
N ARG A 83 -12.99 -17.53 -6.44
CA ARG A 83 -12.23 -17.50 -5.17
C ARG A 83 -11.32 -16.28 -5.04
N LEU A 84 -10.99 -15.62 -6.16
CA LEU A 84 -10.19 -14.40 -6.14
C LEU A 84 -11.04 -13.18 -5.71
N PRO A 85 -10.43 -12.16 -5.08
CA PRO A 85 -11.07 -10.87 -4.82
C PRO A 85 -11.63 -10.26 -6.11
N ALA A 86 -12.80 -9.60 -6.02
CA ALA A 86 -13.52 -9.06 -7.19
C ALA A 86 -12.65 -8.20 -8.11
N GLY A 87 -11.80 -7.33 -7.54
CA GLY A 87 -10.89 -6.47 -8.29
C GLY A 87 -9.74 -7.19 -9.03
N LEU A 88 -9.48 -8.47 -8.72
CA LEU A 88 -8.43 -9.28 -9.36
C LEU A 88 -8.97 -10.25 -10.41
N ARG A 89 -10.27 -10.57 -10.39
CA ARG A 89 -10.85 -11.58 -11.30
C ARG A 89 -10.67 -11.21 -12.77
N HIS A 90 -10.99 -9.97 -13.12
CA HIS A 90 -10.93 -9.53 -14.51
C HIS A 90 -9.49 -9.39 -15.04
N PRO A 91 -8.55 -8.74 -14.33
CA PRO A 91 -7.15 -8.69 -14.75
C PRO A 91 -6.49 -10.07 -14.85
N VAL A 92 -6.81 -10.99 -13.94
CA VAL A 92 -6.25 -12.36 -13.96
C VAL A 92 -6.84 -13.17 -15.12
N ARG A 93 -8.13 -13.03 -15.42
CA ARG A 93 -8.75 -13.67 -16.59
C ARG A 93 -8.07 -13.23 -17.89
N LEU A 94 -7.91 -11.92 -18.08
CA LEU A 94 -7.23 -11.36 -19.25
C LEU A 94 -5.79 -11.89 -19.40
N ARG A 95 -5.04 -11.96 -18.28
CA ARG A 95 -3.69 -12.55 -18.27
C ARG A 95 -3.65 -14.02 -18.71
N ILE A 96 -4.67 -14.80 -18.35
CA ILE A 96 -4.79 -16.21 -18.72
C ILE A 96 -5.20 -16.35 -20.20
N GLU A 97 -6.05 -15.45 -20.69
CA GLU A 97 -6.49 -15.36 -22.09
C GLU A 97 -5.39 -14.83 -23.04
N GLY A 98 -4.22 -14.45 -22.51
CA GLY A 98 -3.07 -13.93 -23.27
C GLY A 98 -3.07 -12.41 -23.47
N GLU A 99 -4.05 -11.72 -22.90
CA GLU A 99 -4.17 -10.26 -22.93
C GLU A 99 -3.23 -9.59 -21.90
N ARG A 100 -2.63 -8.46 -22.29
CA ARG A 100 -1.76 -7.67 -21.40
C ARG A 100 -2.61 -6.83 -20.44
N ALA A 101 -3.06 -7.42 -19.33
CA ALA A 101 -3.68 -6.65 -18.25
C ALA A 101 -2.68 -6.28 -17.15
N ALA A 102 -2.65 -5.01 -16.74
CA ALA A 102 -1.95 -4.62 -15.52
C ALA A 102 -2.72 -5.16 -14.31
N LEU A 103 -1.99 -5.78 -13.37
CA LEU A 103 -2.57 -6.10 -12.07
C LEU A 103 -2.76 -4.78 -11.30
N PRO A 104 -3.77 -4.69 -10.41
CA PRO A 104 -4.00 -3.47 -9.64
C PRO A 104 -2.74 -3.12 -8.85
N ALA A 105 -2.12 -1.98 -9.17
CA ALA A 105 -0.95 -1.45 -8.48
C ALA A 105 -1.38 -0.41 -7.42
N PRO A 106 -0.54 -0.11 -6.42
CA PRO A 106 -0.83 0.94 -5.45
C PRO A 106 -0.96 2.31 -6.14
N ALA A 107 -2.13 2.94 -6.03
CA ALA A 107 -2.49 4.13 -6.76
C ALA A 107 -1.94 5.42 -6.13
N LEU A 108 -1.72 5.46 -4.81
CA LEU A 108 -1.26 6.67 -4.11
C LEU A 108 0.24 6.93 -4.27
N THR A 109 1.05 5.91 -4.58
CA THR A 109 2.51 6.05 -4.70
C THR A 109 2.96 7.24 -5.58
N PRO A 110 2.49 7.38 -6.83
CA PRO A 110 2.88 8.52 -7.66
C PRO A 110 2.42 9.87 -7.10
N TYR A 111 1.24 9.93 -6.46
CA TYR A 111 0.73 11.17 -5.86
C TYR A 111 1.52 11.59 -4.63
N LEU A 112 1.91 10.63 -3.78
CA LEU A 112 2.74 10.88 -2.61
C LEU A 112 4.14 11.37 -3.01
N VAL A 113 4.72 10.80 -4.07
CA VAL A 113 6.00 11.27 -4.62
C VAL A 113 5.85 12.69 -5.17
N GLY A 114 4.81 12.96 -5.96
CA GLY A 114 4.55 14.31 -6.48
C GLY A 114 4.35 15.35 -5.37
N LEU A 115 3.59 15.01 -4.32
CA LEU A 115 3.39 15.86 -3.16
C LEU A 115 4.71 16.13 -2.40
N LEU A 116 5.56 15.11 -2.24
CA LEU A 116 6.87 15.27 -1.59
C LEU A 116 7.79 16.21 -2.38
N VAL A 117 7.77 16.13 -3.72
CA VAL A 117 8.51 17.06 -4.59
C VAL A 117 8.00 18.49 -4.42
N LEU A 118 6.68 18.70 -4.49
CA LEU A 118 6.07 20.02 -4.32
C LEU A 118 6.40 20.62 -2.94
N LEU A 119 6.36 19.79 -1.89
CA LEU A 119 6.72 20.21 -0.54
C LEU A 119 8.22 20.57 -0.43
N GLY A 120 9.10 19.83 -1.11
CA GLY A 120 10.52 20.15 -1.19
C GLY A 120 10.77 21.51 -1.84
N MET A 121 10.06 21.83 -2.92
CA MET A 121 10.16 23.15 -3.56
C MET A 121 9.64 24.28 -2.67
N LEU A 122 8.58 24.05 -1.89
CA LEU A 122 8.09 25.03 -0.91
C LEU A 122 9.15 25.38 0.14
N GLY A 123 9.96 24.40 0.58
CA GLY A 123 11.04 24.64 1.55
C GLY A 123 12.25 25.40 0.99
N THR A 124 12.31 25.61 -0.32
CA THR A 124 13.39 26.37 -0.99
C THR A 124 13.02 27.80 -1.37
N LEU A 125 11.74 28.16 -1.22
CA LEU A 125 11.21 29.51 -1.45
C LEU A 125 11.21 30.32 -0.14
#